data_AF-A0A7C0TVK6-F1
#
_entry.id   AF-A0A7C0TVK6-F1
#
_cell.length_a   1.000
_cell.length_b   1.000
_cell.length_c   1.000
_cell.angle_alpha   90.00
_cell.angle_beta   90.00
_cell.angle_gamma   90.00
#
_symmetry.space_group_name_H-M   'P 1'
#
loop_
_entity.id
_entity.type
_entity.pdbx_description
1 polymer ?
#
loop_
_entity_poly.entity_id
_entity_poly.type
_entity_poly.pdbx_seq_one_letter_code
_entity_poly.pdbx_strand_id
1 'polypeptide(L)'
;MYWERCPAQRDTVRDLVNAGRLRLTSSGVTTADTLLPSAEAILRDFLVGQEWLRANGMKQEPKVAYFTDSFGSTPTLPSLLNAAGFDRTAITRIDGMYFAGCDFGWSKKSKFLCWIGRQFL
;
A
#
# COMPACT_ATOMS: atom_id res chain seq x y z
N MET A 1 2.65 -13.83 -15.15
CA MET A 1 2.04 -12.53 -14.74
C MET A 1 1.73 -11.66 -15.96
N TYR A 2 0.88 -10.62 -15.86
CA TYR A 2 0.52 -9.73 -16.98
C TYR A 2 1.75 -9.16 -17.71
N TRP A 3 2.75 -8.70 -16.95
CA TRP A 3 3.99 -8.12 -17.47
C TRP A 3 4.78 -9.06 -18.41
N GLU A 4 4.77 -10.37 -18.14
CA GLU A 4 5.45 -11.38 -18.96
C GLU A 4 4.65 -11.72 -20.21
N ARG A 5 3.31 -11.76 -20.09
CA ARG A 5 2.39 -12.14 -21.18
C ARG A 5 2.22 -11.04 -22.23
N CYS A 6 2.44 -9.78 -21.87
CA CYS A 6 2.19 -8.64 -22.74
C CYS A 6 3.43 -7.73 -22.91
N PRO A 7 4.52 -8.22 -23.54
CA PRO A 7 5.76 -7.45 -23.69
C PRO A 7 5.56 -6.16 -24.51
N ALA A 8 4.67 -6.19 -25.52
CA ALA A 8 4.37 -5.02 -26.35
C ALA A 8 3.69 -3.86 -25.59
N GLN A 9 3.10 -4.12 -24.42
CA GLN A 9 2.42 -3.10 -23.60
C GLN A 9 3.33 -2.50 -22.52
N ARG A 10 4.56 -3.00 -22.36
CA ARG A 10 5.45 -2.60 -21.25
C ARG A 10 5.81 -1.12 -21.29
N ASP A 11 6.10 -0.59 -22.48
CA ASP A 11 6.47 0.81 -22.63
C ASP A 11 5.27 1.72 -22.33
N THR A 12 4.09 1.38 -22.87
CA THR A 12 2.83 2.09 -22.56
C THR A 12 2.56 2.11 -21.06
N VAL A 13 2.68 0.98 -20.37
CA VAL A 13 2.46 0.89 -18.91
C VAL A 13 3.49 1.72 -18.16
N ARG A 14 4.78 1.61 -18.53
CA ARG A 14 5.86 2.39 -17.92
C ARG A 14 5.60 3.89 -18.07
N ASP A 15 5.18 4.34 -19.25
CA ASP A 15 4.88 5.74 -19.53
C ASP A 15 3.68 6.22 -18.71
N LEU A 16 2.61 5.42 -18.60
CA LEU A 16 1.45 5.75 -17.79
C LEU A 16 1.79 5.86 -16.30
N VAL A 17 2.65 4.97 -15.79
CA VAL A 17 3.11 5.00 -14.39
C VAL A 17 3.99 6.23 -14.15
N ASN A 18 4.97 6.47 -15.01
CA ASN A 18 5.91 7.58 -14.88
C ASN A 18 5.23 8.95 -15.09
N ALA A 19 4.20 9.02 -15.95
CA ALA A 19 3.35 10.20 -16.11
C ALA A 19 2.33 10.36 -14.97
N GLY A 20 2.25 9.41 -14.03
CA GLY A 20 1.33 9.46 -12.90
C GLY A 20 -0.15 9.25 -13.25
N ARG A 21 -0.44 8.77 -14.46
CA ARG A 21 -1.80 8.41 -14.94
C ARG A 21 -2.25 7.06 -14.41
N LEU A 22 -1.30 6.14 -14.25
CA LEU A 22 -1.48 4.89 -13.51
C LEU A 22 -0.76 5.03 -12.17
N ARG A 23 -1.49 4.98 -11.06
CA ARG A 23 -0.92 5.10 -9.72
C ARG A 23 -1.02 3.78 -8.97
N LEU A 24 0.12 3.30 -8.52
CA LEU A 24 0.18 2.16 -7.62
C LEU A 24 -0.15 2.62 -6.19
N THR A 25 -1.06 1.90 -5.54
CA THR A 25 -1.55 2.18 -4.19
C THR A 25 -0.74 1.47 -3.10
N SER A 26 0.24 0.68 -3.48
CA SER A 26 1.31 0.10 -2.65
C SER A 26 2.40 -0.43 -3.59
N SER A 27 3.58 -0.73 -3.05
CA SER A 27 4.67 -1.37 -3.78
C SER A 27 4.78 -2.87 -3.50
N GLY A 28 3.84 -3.45 -2.76
CA GLY A 28 3.87 -4.85 -2.36
C GLY A 28 3.61 -5.79 -3.53
N VAL A 29 4.18 -6.99 -3.48
CA VAL A 29 3.82 -8.07 -4.41
C VAL A 29 2.40 -8.54 -4.13
N THR A 30 2.00 -8.46 -2.86
CA THR A 30 0.67 -8.83 -2.38
C THR A 30 0.07 -7.73 -1.51
N THR A 31 -1.24 -7.76 -1.31
CA THR A 31 -1.88 -7.05 -0.20
C THR A 31 -1.78 -7.95 1.03
N ALA A 32 -0.67 -7.87 1.74
CA ALA A 32 -0.40 -8.76 2.86
C ALA A 32 -1.44 -8.62 3.98
N ASP A 33 -1.74 -9.73 4.65
CA ASP A 33 -2.35 -9.66 5.97
C ASP A 33 -1.37 -9.00 6.94
N THR A 34 -1.89 -8.31 7.93
CA THR A 34 -1.08 -7.56 8.90
C THR A 34 -1.10 -8.20 10.29
N LEU A 35 -1.91 -9.24 10.51
CA LEU A 35 -2.04 -9.93 11.80
C LEU A 35 -1.19 -11.20 11.89
N LEU A 36 -1.19 -12.02 10.84
CA LEU A 36 -0.50 -13.31 10.84
C LEU A 36 0.99 -13.23 10.47
N PRO A 37 1.41 -12.47 9.43
CA PRO A 37 2.80 -12.46 9.01
C PRO A 37 3.69 -11.68 9.98
N SER A 38 4.98 -12.04 10.03
CA SER A 38 5.97 -11.25 10.76
C SER A 38 6.16 -9.87 10.11
N ALA A 39 6.53 -8.87 10.91
CA ALA A 39 6.83 -7.53 10.41
C ALA A 39 7.93 -7.55 9.33
N GLU A 40 8.92 -8.42 9.46
CA GLU A 40 9.97 -8.60 8.46
C GLU A 40 9.41 -9.09 7.11
N ALA A 41 8.50 -10.06 7.14
CA ALA A 41 7.89 -10.58 5.91
C ALA A 41 7.12 -9.47 5.17
N ILE A 42 6.37 -8.65 5.90
CA ILE A 42 5.64 -7.50 5.34
C ILE A 42 6.60 -6.48 4.73
N LEU A 43 7.69 -6.12 5.42
CA LEU A 43 8.70 -5.18 4.89
C LEU A 43 9.39 -5.74 3.63
N ARG A 44 9.70 -7.03 3.62
CA ARG A 44 10.30 -7.70 2.46
C ARG A 44 9.36 -7.70 1.26
N ASP A 45 8.05 -7.91 1.46
CA ASP A 45 7.07 -7.84 0.38
C ASP A 45 7.07 -6.46 -0.30
N PHE A 46 7.05 -5.38 0.49
CA PHE A 46 7.14 -4.01 -0.03
C PHE A 46 8.46 -3.73 -0.74
N LEU A 47 9.58 -4.21 -0.20
CA LEU A 47 10.89 -4.02 -0.78
C LEU A 47 11.01 -4.75 -2.13
N VAL A 48 10.59 -6.01 -2.19
CA VAL A 48 10.67 -6.83 -3.42
C VAL A 48 9.89 -6.18 -4.55
N GLY A 49 8.65 -5.72 -4.30
CA GLY A 49 7.88 -5.08 -5.35
C GLY A 49 8.40 -3.67 -5.69
N GLN A 50 8.96 -2.91 -4.75
CA GLN A 50 9.61 -1.63 -5.07
C GLN A 50 10.87 -1.82 -5.93
N GLU A 51 11.70 -2.81 -5.62
CA GLU A 51 12.87 -3.16 -6.44
C GLU A 51 12.46 -3.65 -7.83
N TRP A 52 11.35 -4.39 -7.92
CA TRP A 52 10.80 -4.79 -9.21
C TRP A 52 10.39 -3.56 -10.06
N LEU A 53 9.76 -2.54 -9.47
CA LEU A 53 9.43 -1.30 -10.17
C LEU A 53 10.68 -0.59 -10.68
N ARG A 54 11.70 -0.46 -9.81
CA ARG A 54 12.99 0.16 -10.13
C ARG A 54 13.69 -0.58 -11.29
N ALA A 55 13.76 -1.90 -11.22
CA ALA A 55 14.36 -2.74 -12.24
C ALA A 55 13.65 -2.63 -13.61
N ASN A 56 12.35 -2.32 -13.61
CA ASN A 56 11.57 -2.16 -14.84
C ASN A 56 11.48 -0.70 -15.33
N GLY A 57 12.25 0.23 -14.76
CA GLY A 57 12.32 1.63 -15.20
C GLY A 57 11.11 2.48 -14.77
N MET A 58 10.36 2.03 -13.76
CA MET A 58 9.27 2.79 -13.16
C MET A 58 9.82 3.61 -11.98
N LYS A 59 9.59 4.92 -11.99
CA LYS A 59 10.13 5.86 -11.01
C LYS A 59 9.17 6.14 -9.85
N GLN A 60 7.99 5.53 -9.87
CA GLN A 60 6.99 5.75 -8.84
C GLN A 60 7.42 5.09 -7.53
N GLU A 61 7.36 5.87 -6.45
CA GLU A 61 7.46 5.39 -5.08
C GLU A 61 6.12 5.65 -4.38
N PRO A 62 5.27 4.63 -4.23
CA PRO A 62 3.96 4.79 -3.61
C PRO A 62 4.08 5.34 -2.17
N LYS A 63 3.37 6.43 -1.88
CA LYS A 63 3.30 7.04 -0.53
C LYS A 63 2.05 6.64 0.25
N VAL A 64 1.14 5.96 -0.42
CA VAL A 64 -0.09 5.41 0.17
C VAL A 64 0.03 3.90 0.15
N ALA A 65 -0.40 3.24 1.22
CA ALA A 65 -0.60 1.80 1.29
C ALA A 65 -2.10 1.50 1.46
N TYR A 66 -2.71 0.81 0.50
CA TYR A 66 -4.16 0.55 0.50
C TYR A 66 -4.49 -0.91 0.80
N PHE A 67 -5.29 -1.14 1.86
CA PHE A 67 -5.73 -2.45 2.33
C PHE A 67 -7.25 -2.56 2.24
N THR A 68 -7.75 -3.10 1.12
CA THR A 68 -9.19 -3.23 0.86
C THR A 68 -9.80 -4.54 1.35
N ASP A 69 -8.96 -5.56 1.55
CA ASP A 69 -9.41 -6.94 1.78
C ASP A 69 -8.73 -7.60 2.99
N SER A 70 -7.89 -6.87 3.72
CA SER A 70 -7.26 -7.37 4.96
C SER A 70 -8.28 -7.36 6.10
N PHE A 71 -8.43 -8.47 6.82
CA PHE A 71 -9.37 -8.57 7.94
C PHE A 71 -8.76 -7.99 9.22
N GLY A 72 -9.08 -6.73 9.51
CA GLY A 72 -8.51 -6.02 10.64
C GLY A 72 -7.07 -5.56 10.37
N SER A 73 -6.46 -4.92 11.37
CA SER A 73 -5.11 -4.39 11.24
C SER A 73 -4.35 -4.43 12.57
N THR A 74 -3.06 -4.76 12.50
CA THR A 74 -2.19 -4.70 13.69
C THR A 74 -1.99 -3.24 14.15
N PRO A 75 -1.97 -2.97 15.47
CA PRO A 75 -1.70 -1.62 15.99
C PRO A 75 -0.30 -1.10 15.64
N THR A 76 0.64 -1.98 15.25
CA THR A 76 1.99 -1.59 14.82
C THR A 76 2.07 -1.18 13.35
N LEU A 77 0.99 -1.33 12.58
CA LEU A 77 0.95 -1.08 11.14
C LEU A 77 1.39 0.34 10.76
N PRO A 78 0.95 1.42 11.44
CA PRO A 78 1.41 2.78 11.12
C PRO A 78 2.92 2.96 11.25
N SER A 79 3.50 2.41 12.31
CA SER A 79 4.96 2.47 12.54
C SER A 79 5.72 1.68 11.49
N LEU A 80 5.20 0.51 11.09
CA LEU A 80 5.77 -0.34 10.05
C LEU A 80 5.75 0.35 8.68
N LEU A 81 4.61 0.93 8.31
CA LEU A 81 4.43 1.64 7.05
C LEU A 81 5.28 2.91 6.98
N ASN A 82 5.38 3.65 8.08
CA ASN A 82 6.27 4.79 8.18
C ASN A 82 7.75 4.38 8.02
N ALA A 83 8.16 3.24 8.59
CA ALA A 83 9.51 2.71 8.40
C ALA A 83 9.76 2.25 6.95
N ALA A 84 8.74 1.79 6.25
CA ALA A 84 8.78 1.44 4.83
C ALA A 84 8.68 2.66 3.88
N GLY A 85 8.50 3.88 4.42
CA GLY A 85 8.46 5.12 3.64
C GLY A 85 7.09 5.52 3.08
N PHE A 86 6.02 4.93 3.62
CA PHE A 86 4.64 5.35 3.36
C PHE A 86 4.20 6.43 4.36
N ASP A 87 3.45 7.42 3.86
CA ASP A 87 2.94 8.54 4.68
C ASP A 87 1.46 8.34 5.05
N ARG A 88 0.75 7.51 4.27
CA ARG A 88 -0.68 7.32 4.42
C ARG A 88 -1.06 5.86 4.23
N THR A 89 -2.12 5.44 4.91
CA THR A 89 -2.79 4.19 4.62
C THR A 89 -4.28 4.39 4.48
N ALA A 90 -4.91 3.48 3.74
CA ALA A 90 -6.35 3.38 3.69
C ALA A 90 -6.75 1.94 4.02
N ILE A 91 -7.69 1.76 4.94
CA ILE A 91 -8.15 0.45 5.41
C ILE A 91 -9.68 0.44 5.35
N THR A 92 -10.27 -0.65 4.88
CA THR A 92 -11.74 -0.75 4.71
C THR A 92 -12.41 -1.63 5.75
N ARG A 93 -11.76 -2.70 6.21
CA ARG A 93 -12.35 -3.67 7.16
C ARG A 93 -11.93 -3.34 8.58
N ILE A 94 -12.70 -2.46 9.19
CA ILE A 94 -12.67 -2.20 10.63
C ILE A 94 -13.92 -2.76 11.30
N ASP A 95 -13.83 -3.03 12.60
CA ASP A 95 -15.01 -3.38 13.39
C ASP A 95 -16.04 -2.24 13.31
N GLY A 96 -17.30 -2.60 13.00
CA GLY A 96 -18.40 -1.68 12.79
C GLY A 96 -18.71 -0.80 14.00
N MET A 97 -18.32 -1.21 15.22
CA MET A 97 -18.42 -0.35 16.41
C MET A 97 -17.46 0.85 16.39
N TYR A 98 -16.33 0.74 15.70
CA TYR A 98 -15.30 1.79 15.61
C TYR A 98 -15.46 2.70 14.39
N PHE A 99 -16.59 2.59 13.67
CA PHE A 99 -16.83 3.30 12.42
C PHE A 99 -17.14 4.82 12.58
N ALA A 100 -17.18 5.35 13.81
CA ALA A 100 -17.46 6.76 14.06
C ALA A 100 -16.21 7.66 13.86
N GLY A 101 -15.90 7.99 12.60
CA GLY A 101 -14.92 9.04 12.22
C GLY A 101 -13.83 8.54 11.26
N CYS A 102 -13.81 9.02 10.02
CA CYS A 102 -13.04 8.40 8.92
C CYS A 102 -11.69 9.03 8.56
N ASP A 103 -11.12 9.90 9.38
CA ASP A 103 -9.75 10.40 9.21
C ASP A 103 -9.04 10.45 10.57
N PHE A 104 -8.19 9.46 10.84
CA PHE A 104 -7.40 9.42 12.06
C PHE A 104 -5.96 9.84 11.77
N GLY A 105 -5.56 10.97 12.34
CA GLY A 105 -4.15 11.37 12.43
C GLY A 105 -3.50 10.77 13.67
N TRP A 106 -2.39 10.07 13.51
CA TRP A 106 -1.62 9.56 14.65
C TRP A 106 -0.70 10.65 15.24
N SER A 107 -0.61 10.77 16.57
CA SER A 107 -0.08 11.95 17.28
C SER A 107 1.45 12.03 17.43
N LYS A 108 1.95 13.27 17.23
CA LYS A 108 3.17 13.99 17.69
C LYS A 108 4.60 13.59 17.27
N LYS A 109 4.91 12.41 16.75
CA LYS A 109 6.29 12.12 16.25
C LYS A 109 6.39 11.63 14.79
N SER A 110 5.33 11.04 14.26
CA SER A 110 5.28 10.58 12.86
C SER A 110 3.94 11.02 12.25
N LYS A 111 3.99 11.84 11.20
CA LYS A 111 2.80 12.34 10.49
C LYS A 111 2.25 11.24 9.56
N PHE A 112 1.65 10.20 10.14
CA PHE A 112 1.01 9.13 9.36
C PHE A 112 -0.51 9.31 9.36
N LEU A 113 -1.12 9.36 8.18
CA LEU A 113 -2.57 9.55 8.02
C LEU A 113 -3.25 8.23 7.65
N CYS A 114 -4.24 7.82 8.43
CA CYS A 114 -5.07 6.67 8.13
C CYS A 114 -6.47 7.13 7.69
N TRP A 115 -6.86 6.73 6.48
CA TRP A 115 -8.24 6.90 5.99
C TRP A 115 -9.01 5.59 6.13
N ILE A 116 -10.25 5.68 6.60
CA ILE A 116 -11.11 4.51 6.78
C ILE A 116 -12.29 4.61 5.82
N GLY A 117 -12.34 3.70 4.86
CA GLY A 117 -13.33 3.73 3.77
C GLY A 117 -14.61 2.98 4.07
N ARG A 118 -15.76 3.59 3.70
CA ARG A 118 -17.06 2.90 3.66
C ARG A 118 -17.16 2.11 2.36
N GLN A 119 -17.00 0.78 2.42
CA GLN A 119 -17.45 -0.09 1.32
C GLN A 119 -18.96 -0.27 1.45
N PHE A 120 -19.74 0.41 0.62
CA PHE A 120 -21.13 0.01 0.38
C PHE A 120 -21.07 -1.26 -0.47
N LEU A 121 -21.42 -2.39 0.14
CA LEU A 121 -21.85 -3.60 -0.58
C LEU A 121 -23.28 -3.40 -1.08
#